data_AF-A0A7X0G3T2-F1
#
_entry.id   AF-A0A7X0G3T2-F1
#
_cell.length_a   1.000
_cell.length_b   1.000
_cell.length_c   1.000
_cell.angle_alpha   90.00
_cell.angle_beta   90.00
_cell.angle_gamma   90.00
#
_symmetry.space_group_name_H-M   'P 1'
#
loop_
_entity.id
_entity.type
_entity.pdbx_description
1 polymer ?
#
loop_
_entity_poly.entity_id
_entity_poly.type
_entity_poly.pdbx_seq_one_letter_code
_entity_poly.pdbx_strand_id
1 'polypeptide(L)'
;MSDFPEFTVRVDQNPYLPAGGREMHAIVSVEARSSGGPGPVAAAAGRAPAAEIIMIDTSGSMSYRGKMAAAKRAARAAVNVLRDGVHFAVVAGANRPRMVYPQGERLVRADAASRRGAVDAVGRLEAAGGTAIGSWLRLADRLFTGHDAVAEGAVKHAILLTDGKNQHESDEELDAALRLCAGRFLCDARGVGTDWDVAELRKITSALLGGFLDVPDPADLEADFLAMTRAAMGKQVADVALRVWTPQQARLRFIKQMVPAVEDLTGRRSESGAQTGDYPLGAWGEENREYHLCVEVQPGDVGRQMRAAWVKLVAGDQVLASGNVIAEWTDDEARSTRINGRVAHHTGQSELAEAIQQGLEARREGDEDTATARLGRAVVLAREVGNQQISGLLDKVVDVVDPARGTVRLKRDVAKADEMSLDTRSVRTVRTRHGDEAGG
;
A
#
# COMPACT_ATOMS: atom_id res chain seq x y z
N MET A 1 22.32 3.69 -21.69
CA MET A 1 21.42 4.47 -20.82
C MET A 1 20.49 3.44 -20.18
N SER A 2 20.38 3.41 -18.86
CA SER A 2 19.51 2.42 -18.19
C SER A 2 18.05 2.74 -18.49
N ASP A 3 17.25 1.73 -18.83
CA ASP A 3 15.80 1.84 -19.11
C ASP A 3 14.95 2.06 -17.84
N PHE A 4 15.57 2.49 -16.73
CA PHE A 4 14.88 2.76 -15.47
C PHE A 4 14.54 4.24 -15.33
N PRO A 5 13.42 4.59 -14.67
CA PRO A 5 13.19 5.96 -14.23
C PRO A 5 14.37 6.46 -13.39
N GLU A 6 14.58 7.77 -13.42
CA GLU A 6 15.57 8.42 -12.59
C GLU A 6 15.08 8.37 -11.14
N PHE A 7 15.82 7.66 -10.28
CA PHE A 7 15.54 7.58 -8.86
C PHE A 7 16.40 8.56 -8.09
N THR A 8 15.78 9.25 -7.13
CA THR A 8 16.50 10.04 -6.13
C THR A 8 16.10 9.57 -4.73
N VAL A 9 17.06 9.62 -3.82
CA VAL A 9 16.86 9.32 -2.39
C VAL A 9 17.28 10.55 -1.61
N ARG A 10 16.37 11.11 -0.83
CA ARG A 10 16.63 12.21 0.12
C ARG A 10 16.42 11.71 1.54
N VAL A 11 17.29 12.12 2.46
CA VAL A 11 17.22 11.76 3.87
C VAL A 11 17.00 13.01 4.70
N ASP A 12 15.90 13.03 5.44
CA ASP A 12 15.52 14.11 6.32
C ASP A 12 15.54 13.63 7.77
N GLN A 13 16.35 14.29 8.59
CA GLN A 13 16.59 13.91 9.97
C GLN A 13 17.05 15.12 10.78
N ASN A 14 16.98 15.01 12.11
CA ASN A 14 17.88 15.76 12.97
C ASN A 14 19.09 14.85 13.26
N PRO A 15 20.32 15.15 12.78
CA PRO A 15 21.47 14.30 13.01
C PRO A 15 21.95 14.30 14.47
N TYR A 16 21.47 15.23 15.30
CA TYR A 16 21.97 15.42 16.66
C TYR A 16 21.19 14.62 17.68
N LEU A 17 21.90 13.76 18.42
CA LEU A 17 21.39 13.04 19.58
C LEU A 17 21.90 13.72 20.86
N PRO A 18 21.10 13.76 21.94
CA PRO A 18 21.62 14.18 23.24
C PRO A 18 22.68 13.18 23.73
N ALA A 19 23.54 13.58 24.66
CA ALA A 19 24.46 12.67 25.34
C ALA A 19 23.72 11.43 25.87
N GLY A 20 24.22 10.23 25.53
CA GLY A 20 23.56 8.97 25.88
C GLY A 20 22.38 8.56 24.98
N GLY A 21 21.97 9.41 24.03
CA GLY A 21 20.88 9.14 23.09
C GLY A 21 21.16 7.95 22.18
N ARG A 22 20.10 7.21 21.81
CA ARG A 22 20.22 5.91 21.11
C ARG A 22 19.34 5.79 19.87
N GLU A 23 18.28 6.57 19.75
CA GLU A 23 17.29 6.41 18.68
C GLU A 23 17.49 7.49 17.63
N MET A 24 17.96 7.08 16.45
CA MET A 24 18.09 7.96 15.29
C MET A 24 16.89 7.76 14.35
N HIS A 25 16.09 8.80 14.17
CA HIS A 25 14.96 8.81 13.25
C HIS A 25 15.30 9.55 11.95
N ALA A 26 14.90 8.96 10.83
CA ALA A 26 15.05 9.58 9.52
C ALA A 26 13.83 9.28 8.63
N ILE A 27 13.48 10.27 7.81
CA ILE A 27 12.54 10.11 6.70
C ILE A 27 13.35 9.96 5.42
N VAL A 28 13.16 8.86 4.73
CA VAL A 28 13.78 8.56 3.44
C VAL A 28 12.71 8.80 2.37
N SER A 29 12.83 9.90 1.63
CA SER A 29 11.98 10.21 0.49
C SER A 29 12.61 9.61 -0.77
N VAL A 30 11.85 8.77 -1.47
CA VAL A 30 12.26 8.13 -2.72
C VAL A 30 11.37 8.65 -3.82
N GLU A 31 11.97 9.32 -4.79
CA GLU A 31 11.26 9.87 -5.95
C GLU A 31 11.76 9.20 -7.22
N ALA A 32 10.82 8.70 -8.02
CA ALA A 32 11.07 8.12 -9.33
C ALA A 32 10.46 9.04 -10.40
N ARG A 33 11.28 9.56 -11.30
CA ARG A 33 10.84 10.40 -12.43
C ARG A 33 11.08 9.68 -13.73
N SER A 34 10.15 9.81 -14.68
CA SER A 34 10.35 9.28 -16.03
C SER A 34 11.54 9.97 -16.68
N SER A 35 12.53 9.20 -17.10
CA SER A 35 13.65 9.70 -17.90
C SER A 35 13.20 9.90 -19.36
N GLY A 36 12.67 11.07 -19.72
CA GLY A 36 12.38 11.34 -21.13
C GLY A 36 11.75 12.70 -21.45
N GLY A 37 12.45 13.50 -22.26
CA GLY A 37 11.89 14.66 -22.95
C GLY A 37 10.81 14.29 -24.00
N PRO A 38 10.13 15.28 -24.59
CA PRO A 38 8.88 15.08 -25.33
C PRO A 38 9.12 14.34 -26.66
N GLY A 39 8.71 13.07 -26.73
CA GLY A 39 8.76 12.28 -27.96
C GLY A 39 7.83 11.05 -27.92
N PRO A 40 6.83 10.92 -28.82
CA PRO A 40 5.80 9.87 -28.76
C PRO A 40 6.30 8.45 -29.04
N VAL A 41 7.55 8.27 -29.50
CA VAL A 41 8.09 6.97 -29.95
C VAL A 41 9.06 6.35 -28.93
N ALA A 42 9.60 7.12 -27.97
CA ALA A 42 10.52 6.63 -26.93
C ALA A 42 9.79 6.05 -25.70
N ALA A 43 8.50 6.36 -25.51
CA ALA A 43 7.73 5.99 -24.31
C ALA A 43 7.40 4.48 -24.20
N ALA A 44 7.56 3.70 -25.28
CA ALA A 44 7.27 2.27 -25.31
C ALA A 44 8.51 1.38 -25.07
N ALA A 45 9.72 1.89 -25.31
CA ALA A 45 10.94 1.08 -25.36
C ALA A 45 11.60 0.83 -23.99
N GLY A 46 11.17 1.51 -22.91
CA GLY A 46 11.78 1.43 -21.58
C GLY A 46 10.82 1.09 -20.44
N ARG A 47 9.69 0.42 -20.71
CA ARG A 47 8.75 0.00 -19.65
C ARG A 47 8.85 -1.50 -19.44
N ALA A 48 9.00 -1.94 -18.19
CA ALA A 48 9.00 -3.36 -17.87
C ALA A 48 7.75 -4.06 -18.46
N PRO A 49 7.90 -5.30 -18.97
CA PRO A 49 6.76 -6.15 -19.26
C PRO A 49 5.84 -6.19 -18.06
N ALA A 50 4.53 -6.31 -18.29
CA ALA A 50 3.56 -6.40 -17.21
C ALA A 50 2.61 -7.57 -17.43
N ALA A 51 2.08 -8.07 -16.32
CA ALA A 51 1.01 -9.04 -16.29
C ALA A 51 -0.06 -8.62 -15.28
N GLU A 52 -1.33 -8.67 -15.70
CA GLU A 52 -2.48 -8.21 -14.92
C GLU A 52 -3.51 -9.34 -14.74
N ILE A 53 -3.91 -9.64 -13.50
CA ILE A 53 -5.01 -10.58 -13.23
C ILE A 53 -6.15 -9.83 -12.54
N ILE A 54 -7.32 -9.81 -13.19
CA ILE A 54 -8.52 -9.18 -12.64
C ILE A 54 -9.38 -10.28 -12.01
N MET A 55 -9.41 -10.34 -10.69
CA MET A 55 -10.23 -11.26 -9.89
C MET A 55 -11.51 -10.56 -9.44
N ILE A 56 -12.65 -11.09 -9.89
CA ILE A 56 -13.97 -10.53 -9.63
C ILE A 56 -14.75 -11.50 -8.76
N ASP A 57 -15.18 -11.08 -7.58
CA ASP A 57 -16.13 -11.86 -6.80
C ASP A 57 -17.41 -12.10 -7.60
N THR A 58 -17.81 -13.36 -7.66
CA THR A 58 -19.04 -13.84 -8.27
C THR A 58 -19.89 -14.60 -7.27
N SER A 59 -19.69 -14.41 -5.96
CA SER A 59 -20.53 -14.93 -4.89
C SER A 59 -22.00 -14.51 -5.05
N GLY A 60 -22.91 -15.24 -4.41
CA GLY A 60 -24.36 -15.00 -4.51
C GLY A 60 -24.78 -13.58 -4.09
N SER A 61 -24.07 -12.95 -3.16
CA SER A 61 -24.34 -11.58 -2.69
C SER A 61 -24.18 -10.53 -3.79
N MET A 62 -23.32 -10.80 -4.78
CA MET A 62 -23.11 -9.90 -5.93
C MET A 62 -24.36 -9.73 -6.80
N SER A 63 -25.36 -10.62 -6.69
CA SER A 63 -26.64 -10.50 -7.41
C SER A 63 -27.47 -9.29 -6.97
N TYR A 64 -27.22 -8.75 -5.78
CA TYR A 64 -28.04 -7.70 -5.18
C TYR A 64 -27.57 -6.29 -5.55
N ARG A 65 -28.51 -5.33 -5.57
CA ARG A 65 -28.25 -3.88 -5.73
C ARG A 65 -27.34 -3.49 -6.91
N GLY A 66 -27.35 -4.27 -7.98
CA GLY A 66 -26.56 -3.99 -9.17
C GLY A 66 -25.03 -4.15 -9.00
N LYS A 67 -24.55 -4.76 -7.91
CA LYS A 67 -23.11 -4.97 -7.65
C LYS A 67 -22.43 -5.74 -8.79
N MET A 68 -23.01 -6.85 -9.24
CA MET A 68 -22.49 -7.62 -10.38
C MET A 68 -22.47 -6.80 -11.67
N ALA A 69 -23.49 -5.97 -11.93
CA ALA A 69 -23.53 -5.12 -13.12
C ALA A 69 -22.40 -4.06 -13.09
N ALA A 70 -22.15 -3.47 -11.92
CA ALA A 70 -21.04 -2.55 -11.70
C ALA A 70 -19.68 -3.24 -11.83
N ALA A 71 -19.50 -4.40 -11.20
CA ALA A 71 -18.29 -5.21 -11.30
C ALA A 71 -17.94 -5.57 -12.75
N LYS A 72 -18.95 -5.94 -13.56
CA LYS A 72 -18.79 -6.16 -15.01
C LYS A 72 -18.31 -4.91 -15.74
N ARG A 73 -18.90 -3.73 -15.46
CA ARG A 73 -18.46 -2.47 -16.08
C ARG A 73 -17.02 -2.14 -15.71
N ALA A 74 -16.69 -2.24 -14.42
CA ALA A 74 -15.35 -1.98 -13.89
C ALA A 74 -14.29 -2.91 -14.49
N ALA A 75 -14.56 -4.22 -14.57
CA ALA A 75 -13.66 -5.17 -15.19
C ALA A 75 -13.47 -4.94 -16.70
N ARG A 76 -14.53 -4.57 -17.42
CA ARG A 76 -14.42 -4.18 -18.83
C ARG A 76 -13.56 -2.93 -19.00
N ALA A 77 -13.75 -1.92 -18.14
CA ALA A 77 -12.93 -0.70 -18.16
C ALA A 77 -11.45 -1.03 -17.92
N ALA A 78 -11.15 -1.87 -16.93
CA ALA A 78 -9.80 -2.35 -16.64
C ALA A 78 -9.16 -3.07 -17.85
N VAL A 79 -9.85 -4.06 -18.43
CA VAL A 79 -9.39 -4.78 -19.63
C VAL A 79 -9.09 -3.84 -20.79
N ASN A 80 -9.94 -2.84 -21.01
CA ASN A 80 -9.82 -1.92 -22.14
C ASN A 80 -8.64 -0.95 -22.02
N VAL A 81 -8.10 -0.71 -20.82
CA VAL A 81 -6.95 0.19 -20.61
C VAL A 81 -5.62 -0.53 -20.39
N LEU A 82 -5.60 -1.86 -20.43
CA LEU A 82 -4.36 -2.62 -20.48
C LEU A 82 -3.51 -2.15 -21.66
N ARG A 83 -2.19 -2.00 -21.47
CA ARG A 83 -1.29 -1.66 -22.59
C ARG A 83 -1.24 -2.81 -23.59
N ASP A 84 -1.05 -2.51 -24.87
CA ASP A 84 -0.85 -3.55 -25.88
C ASP A 84 0.32 -4.47 -25.50
N GLY A 85 0.13 -5.78 -25.67
CA GLY A 85 1.12 -6.81 -25.36
C GLY A 85 1.22 -7.24 -23.90
N VAL A 86 0.55 -6.57 -22.95
CA VAL A 86 0.48 -6.97 -21.53
C VAL A 86 -0.20 -8.33 -21.41
N HIS A 87 0.37 -9.24 -20.63
CA HIS A 87 -0.29 -10.52 -20.36
C HIS A 87 -1.43 -10.30 -19.37
N PHE A 88 -2.59 -10.90 -19.61
CA PHE A 88 -3.69 -10.76 -18.67
C PHE A 88 -4.60 -11.97 -18.60
N ALA A 89 -5.34 -12.03 -17.51
CA ALA A 89 -6.47 -12.93 -17.32
C ALA A 89 -7.58 -12.25 -16.51
N VAL A 90 -8.79 -12.77 -16.68
CA VAL A 90 -9.94 -12.46 -15.83
C VAL A 90 -10.35 -13.75 -15.14
N VAL A 91 -10.48 -13.67 -13.82
CA VAL A 91 -10.83 -14.77 -12.93
C VAL A 91 -12.12 -14.42 -12.21
N ALA A 92 -13.05 -15.36 -12.16
CA ALA A 92 -14.23 -15.26 -11.32
C ALA A 92 -13.94 -15.98 -10.01
N GLY A 93 -14.05 -15.25 -8.91
CA GLY A 93 -13.92 -15.73 -7.56
C GLY A 93 -15.26 -16.25 -7.03
N ALA A 94 -15.25 -17.43 -6.41
CA ALA A 94 -16.37 -17.95 -5.65
C ALA A 94 -15.82 -18.91 -4.55
N ASN A 95 -16.53 -20.00 -4.22
CA ASN A 95 -15.96 -21.10 -3.41
C ASN A 95 -14.73 -21.75 -4.06
N ARG A 96 -14.68 -21.72 -5.39
CA ARG A 96 -13.53 -22.12 -6.20
C ARG A 96 -13.37 -21.11 -7.33
N PRO A 97 -12.15 -20.65 -7.63
CA PRO A 97 -11.95 -19.70 -8.70
C PRO A 97 -12.09 -20.41 -10.05
N ARG A 98 -12.54 -19.68 -11.06
CA ARG A 98 -12.60 -20.17 -12.44
C ARG A 98 -12.05 -19.16 -13.41
N MET A 99 -11.44 -19.65 -14.48
CA MET A 99 -11.05 -18.82 -15.62
C MET A 99 -12.30 -18.27 -16.31
N VAL A 100 -12.31 -16.95 -16.51
CA VAL A 100 -13.32 -16.26 -17.32
C VAL A 100 -12.73 -16.03 -18.71
N TYR A 101 -11.49 -15.54 -18.73
CA TYR A 101 -10.73 -15.31 -19.94
C TYR A 101 -9.22 -15.34 -19.64
N PRO A 102 -8.37 -15.91 -20.50
CA PRO A 102 -8.71 -16.76 -21.64
C PRO A 102 -9.32 -18.11 -21.18
N GLN A 103 -9.70 -18.97 -22.13
CA GLN A 103 -10.10 -20.35 -21.81
C GLN A 103 -8.86 -21.18 -21.44
N GLY A 104 -8.88 -21.82 -20.26
CA GLY A 104 -7.75 -22.58 -19.69
C GLY A 104 -6.86 -21.73 -18.77
N GLU A 105 -6.13 -22.37 -17.85
CA GLU A 105 -5.24 -21.70 -16.87
C GLU A 105 -3.98 -21.15 -17.56
N ARG A 106 -4.12 -20.03 -18.27
CA ARG A 106 -3.00 -19.29 -18.89
C ARG A 106 -3.29 -17.79 -18.92
N LEU A 107 -2.26 -17.01 -19.19
CA LEU A 107 -2.39 -15.60 -19.57
C LEU A 107 -2.42 -15.47 -21.09
N VAL A 108 -2.96 -14.35 -21.58
CA VAL A 108 -2.94 -13.99 -23.01
C VAL A 108 -2.52 -12.54 -23.17
N ARG A 109 -1.86 -12.21 -24.28
CA ARG A 109 -1.46 -10.82 -24.56
C ARG A 109 -2.67 -9.96 -24.88
N ALA A 110 -2.68 -8.75 -24.35
CA ALA A 110 -3.68 -7.74 -24.64
C ALA A 110 -3.49 -7.20 -26.06
N ASP A 111 -4.49 -7.43 -26.90
CA ASP A 111 -4.64 -6.86 -28.23
C ASP A 111 -6.13 -6.58 -28.47
N ALA A 112 -6.48 -6.06 -29.66
CA ALA A 112 -7.87 -5.73 -29.95
C ALA A 112 -8.82 -6.95 -29.92
N ALA A 113 -8.36 -8.13 -30.31
CA ALA A 113 -9.16 -9.35 -30.33
C ALA A 113 -9.31 -9.94 -28.91
N SER A 114 -8.23 -10.00 -28.15
CA SER A 114 -8.26 -10.57 -26.80
C SER A 114 -9.03 -9.69 -25.82
N ARG A 115 -8.95 -8.36 -25.95
CA ARG A 115 -9.80 -7.42 -25.18
C ARG A 115 -11.28 -7.63 -25.47
N ARG A 116 -11.69 -7.72 -26.74
CA ARG A 116 -13.09 -8.01 -27.11
C ARG A 116 -13.57 -9.33 -26.52
N GLY A 117 -12.77 -10.39 -26.67
CA GLY A 117 -13.08 -11.72 -26.12
C GLY A 117 -13.24 -11.70 -24.59
N ALA A 118 -12.39 -10.96 -23.88
CA ALA A 118 -12.49 -10.78 -22.44
C ALA A 118 -13.73 -9.97 -22.03
N VAL A 119 -14.02 -8.86 -22.71
CA VAL A 119 -15.22 -8.02 -22.46
C VAL A 119 -16.51 -8.81 -22.64
N ASP A 120 -16.57 -9.65 -23.67
CA ASP A 120 -17.70 -10.55 -23.93
C ASP A 120 -17.83 -11.61 -22.84
N ALA A 121 -16.71 -12.21 -22.42
CA ALA A 121 -16.67 -13.20 -21.35
C ALA A 121 -17.10 -12.62 -20.00
N VAL A 122 -16.63 -11.42 -19.65
CA VAL A 122 -17.07 -10.67 -18.47
C VAL A 122 -18.58 -10.40 -18.51
N GLY A 123 -19.13 -10.13 -19.70
CA GLY A 123 -20.57 -9.92 -19.88
C GLY A 123 -21.44 -11.10 -19.41
N ARG A 124 -20.91 -12.32 -19.50
CA ARG A 124 -21.57 -13.57 -19.13
C ARG A 124 -21.35 -13.99 -17.66
N LEU A 125 -20.70 -13.17 -16.84
CA LEU A 125 -20.56 -13.48 -15.41
C LEU A 125 -21.92 -13.53 -14.73
N GLU A 126 -22.10 -14.50 -13.86
CA GLU A 126 -23.30 -14.65 -13.04
C GLU A 126 -22.87 -14.84 -11.59
N ALA A 127 -23.70 -14.33 -10.68
CA ALA A 127 -23.48 -14.43 -9.25
C ALA A 127 -23.97 -15.80 -8.75
N ALA A 128 -23.05 -16.63 -8.26
CA ALA A 128 -23.32 -17.92 -7.65
C ALA A 128 -22.18 -18.38 -6.72
N GLY A 129 -22.53 -19.11 -5.66
CA GLY A 129 -21.57 -19.68 -4.70
C GLY A 129 -21.19 -18.72 -3.58
N GLY A 130 -20.15 -19.08 -2.84
CA GLY A 130 -19.60 -18.30 -1.72
C GLY A 130 -18.25 -17.65 -2.05
N THR A 131 -17.41 -17.45 -1.05
CA THR A 131 -16.21 -16.60 -1.12
C THR A 131 -15.03 -17.26 -0.41
N ALA A 132 -14.01 -17.65 -1.17
CA ALA A 132 -12.76 -18.27 -0.69
C ALA A 132 -11.53 -17.60 -1.37
N ILE A 133 -11.15 -16.42 -0.89
CA ILE A 133 -10.19 -15.50 -1.52
C ILE A 133 -8.80 -16.13 -1.72
N GLY A 134 -8.30 -16.84 -0.72
CA GLY A 134 -7.02 -17.53 -0.75
C GLY A 134 -6.93 -18.55 -1.90
N SER A 135 -8.04 -19.19 -2.26
CA SER A 135 -8.09 -20.04 -3.46
C SER A 135 -7.91 -19.23 -4.76
N TRP A 136 -8.44 -18.01 -4.83
CA TRP A 136 -8.30 -17.10 -5.97
C TRP A 136 -6.86 -16.64 -6.12
N LEU A 137 -6.23 -16.24 -5.00
CA LEU A 137 -4.83 -15.85 -4.94
C LEU A 137 -3.90 -16.99 -5.39
N ARG A 138 -4.18 -18.23 -4.99
CA ARG A 138 -3.45 -19.42 -5.47
C ARG A 138 -3.60 -19.65 -6.97
N LEU A 139 -4.77 -19.37 -7.56
CA LEU A 139 -4.92 -19.43 -9.02
C LEU A 139 -4.11 -18.32 -9.69
N ALA A 140 -4.14 -17.09 -9.15
CA ALA A 140 -3.34 -15.99 -9.66
C ALA A 140 -1.84 -16.33 -9.63
N ASP A 141 -1.33 -16.91 -8.53
CA ASP A 141 0.04 -17.40 -8.44
C ASP A 141 0.40 -18.41 -9.54
N ARG A 142 -0.44 -19.43 -9.75
CA ARG A 142 -0.23 -20.41 -10.83
C ARG A 142 -0.22 -19.76 -12.21
N LEU A 143 -1.10 -18.81 -12.44
CA LEU A 143 -1.15 -18.06 -13.70
C LEU A 143 0.09 -17.22 -13.91
N PHE A 144 0.64 -16.57 -12.88
CA PHE A 144 1.88 -15.78 -12.99
C PHE A 144 3.15 -16.62 -13.10
N THR A 145 3.13 -17.87 -12.64
CA THR A 145 4.30 -18.77 -12.60
C THR A 145 4.29 -19.86 -13.68
N GLY A 146 3.23 -19.96 -14.48
CA GLY A 146 3.15 -20.90 -15.60
C GLY A 146 4.24 -20.66 -16.66
N HIS A 147 4.70 -21.73 -17.32
CA HIS A 147 5.90 -21.76 -18.19
C HIS A 147 5.96 -20.69 -19.30
N ASP A 148 4.82 -20.21 -19.80
CA ASP A 148 4.73 -19.21 -20.88
C ASP A 148 4.18 -17.85 -20.41
N ALA A 149 3.94 -17.68 -19.10
CA ALA A 149 3.02 -16.67 -18.62
C ALA A 149 3.57 -15.24 -18.68
N VAL A 150 4.78 -15.02 -18.18
CA VAL A 150 5.35 -13.68 -18.04
C VAL A 150 6.87 -13.73 -18.06
N ALA A 151 7.51 -12.78 -18.76
CA ALA A 151 8.95 -12.60 -18.74
C ALA A 151 9.48 -12.37 -17.31
N GLU A 152 10.71 -12.80 -17.04
CA GLU A 152 11.43 -12.43 -15.83
C GLU A 152 11.54 -10.89 -15.72
N GLY A 153 11.46 -10.36 -14.50
CA GLY A 153 11.47 -8.91 -14.25
C GLY A 153 10.20 -8.16 -14.66
N ALA A 154 9.12 -8.88 -15.00
CA ALA A 154 7.84 -8.25 -15.29
C ALA A 154 7.11 -7.79 -14.03
N VAL A 155 6.40 -6.68 -14.14
CA VAL A 155 5.46 -6.21 -13.11
C VAL A 155 4.25 -7.14 -13.10
N LYS A 156 4.11 -7.93 -12.03
CA LYS A 156 2.98 -8.84 -11.82
C LYS A 156 2.01 -8.21 -10.83
N HIS A 157 0.79 -7.92 -11.27
CA HIS A 157 -0.21 -7.23 -10.47
C HIS A 157 -1.58 -7.89 -10.60
N ALA A 158 -2.29 -7.98 -9.47
CA ALA A 158 -3.64 -8.49 -9.41
C ALA A 158 -4.58 -7.44 -8.81
N ILE A 159 -5.79 -7.36 -9.38
CA ILE A 159 -6.91 -6.60 -8.82
C ILE A 159 -7.89 -7.59 -8.21
N LEU A 160 -8.28 -7.37 -6.96
CA LEU A 160 -9.26 -8.15 -6.24
C LEU A 160 -10.50 -7.31 -5.96
N LEU A 161 -11.67 -7.72 -6.44
CA LEU A 161 -12.97 -7.18 -6.00
C LEU A 161 -13.69 -8.21 -5.14
N THR A 162 -14.19 -7.80 -3.97
CA THR A 162 -15.11 -8.59 -3.14
C THR A 162 -16.26 -7.75 -2.62
N ASP A 163 -17.43 -8.35 -2.41
CA ASP A 163 -18.53 -7.73 -1.67
C ASP A 163 -18.85 -8.41 -0.34
N GLY A 164 -18.14 -9.51 -0.02
CA GLY A 164 -18.41 -10.38 1.11
C GLY A 164 -17.15 -10.76 1.88
N LYS A 165 -17.37 -11.31 3.07
CA LYS A 165 -16.32 -11.90 3.93
C LYS A 165 -15.78 -13.20 3.35
N ASN A 166 -14.56 -13.53 3.72
CA ASN A 166 -13.88 -14.75 3.32
C ASN A 166 -14.34 -16.02 4.08
N GLN A 167 -15.65 -16.29 4.07
CA GLN A 167 -16.29 -17.25 4.97
C GLN A 167 -16.29 -18.71 4.49
N HIS A 168 -15.69 -19.02 3.33
CA HIS A 168 -15.66 -20.37 2.75
C HIS A 168 -14.25 -20.98 2.69
N GLU A 169 -13.31 -20.45 3.47
CA GLU A 169 -12.04 -21.06 3.84
C GLU A 169 -11.69 -20.64 5.28
N SER A 170 -10.73 -21.32 5.93
CA SER A 170 -10.26 -20.94 7.26
C SER A 170 -9.20 -19.82 7.21
N ASP A 171 -8.97 -19.16 8.34
CA ASP A 171 -7.92 -18.15 8.47
C ASP A 171 -6.53 -18.74 8.18
N GLU A 172 -6.28 -19.99 8.59
CA GLU A 172 -5.03 -20.70 8.31
C GLU A 172 -4.86 -21.01 6.82
N GLU A 173 -5.96 -21.30 6.12
CA GLU A 173 -5.96 -21.52 4.68
C GLU A 173 -5.64 -20.22 3.93
N LEU A 174 -6.22 -19.09 4.35
CA LEU A 174 -5.86 -17.78 3.82
C LEU A 174 -4.38 -17.45 4.10
N ASP A 175 -3.92 -17.67 5.33
CA ASP A 175 -2.52 -17.44 5.72
C ASP A 175 -1.53 -18.27 4.91
N ALA A 176 -1.86 -19.53 4.63
CA ALA A 176 -1.06 -20.37 3.76
C ALA A 176 -1.03 -19.85 2.31
N ALA A 177 -2.14 -19.30 1.80
CA ALA A 177 -2.18 -18.68 0.48
C ALA A 177 -1.29 -17.42 0.43
N LEU A 178 -1.37 -16.56 1.45
CA LEU A 178 -0.58 -15.34 1.52
C LEU A 178 0.92 -15.63 1.61
N ARG A 179 1.34 -16.61 2.43
CA ARG A 179 2.74 -17.05 2.48
C ARG A 179 3.25 -17.57 1.13
N LEU A 180 2.41 -18.29 0.37
CA LEU A 180 2.77 -18.78 -0.96
C LEU A 180 2.92 -17.62 -1.97
N CYS A 181 2.02 -16.64 -1.92
CA CYS A 181 1.92 -15.56 -2.89
C CYS A 181 2.87 -14.38 -2.60
N ALA A 182 3.33 -14.23 -1.35
CA ALA A 182 4.20 -13.13 -0.93
C ALA A 182 5.45 -13.04 -1.81
N GLY A 183 5.74 -11.84 -2.32
CA GLY A 183 6.88 -11.57 -3.20
C GLY A 183 6.73 -12.08 -4.63
N ARG A 184 5.59 -12.70 -5.01
CA ARG A 184 5.38 -13.21 -6.37
C ARG A 184 4.59 -12.27 -7.27
N PHE A 185 3.67 -11.51 -6.69
CA PHE A 185 2.89 -10.47 -7.36
C PHE A 185 2.36 -9.46 -6.34
N LEU A 186 1.95 -8.30 -6.83
CA LEU A 186 1.29 -7.27 -6.05
C LEU A 186 -0.22 -7.42 -6.13
N CYS A 187 -0.96 -7.10 -5.06
CA CYS A 187 -2.43 -7.17 -5.09
C CYS A 187 -3.08 -5.93 -4.49
N ASP A 188 -3.77 -5.15 -5.32
CA ASP A 188 -4.72 -4.13 -4.86
C ASP A 188 -6.11 -4.75 -4.69
N ALA A 189 -6.85 -4.32 -3.67
CA ALA A 189 -8.18 -4.84 -3.37
C ALA A 189 -9.25 -3.74 -3.27
N ARG A 190 -10.50 -4.10 -3.59
CA ARG A 190 -11.68 -3.25 -3.38
C ARG A 190 -12.79 -4.05 -2.71
N GLY A 191 -13.34 -3.46 -1.67
CA GLY A 191 -14.53 -3.94 -0.98
C GLY A 191 -15.74 -3.11 -1.38
N VAL A 192 -16.73 -3.70 -2.05
CA VAL A 192 -17.94 -2.99 -2.48
C VAL A 192 -19.07 -3.16 -1.48
N GLY A 193 -19.72 -2.05 -1.12
CA GLY A 193 -20.77 -2.03 -0.11
C GLY A 193 -20.19 -2.27 1.29
N THR A 194 -20.92 -3.00 2.15
CA THR A 194 -20.63 -3.10 3.58
C THR A 194 -20.55 -4.52 4.13
N ASP A 195 -20.61 -5.54 3.30
CA ASP A 195 -20.73 -6.95 3.75
C ASP A 195 -19.40 -7.72 3.73
N TRP A 196 -18.30 -7.02 3.47
CA TRP A 196 -16.92 -7.51 3.52
C TRP A 196 -16.21 -7.08 4.82
N ASP A 197 -15.05 -7.68 5.07
CA ASP A 197 -14.25 -7.41 6.27
C ASP A 197 -13.01 -6.57 5.95
N VAL A 198 -12.84 -5.46 6.66
CA VAL A 198 -11.70 -4.53 6.47
C VAL A 198 -10.38 -5.18 6.87
N ALA A 199 -10.37 -5.97 7.95
CA ALA A 199 -9.16 -6.63 8.43
C ALA A 199 -8.67 -7.70 7.45
N GLU A 200 -9.60 -8.43 6.80
CA GLU A 200 -9.26 -9.41 5.76
C GLU A 200 -8.55 -8.76 4.57
N LEU A 201 -9.12 -7.69 3.99
CA LEU A 201 -8.50 -7.00 2.84
C LEU A 201 -7.19 -6.30 3.22
N ARG A 202 -7.11 -5.74 4.44
CA ARG A 202 -5.86 -5.18 4.97
C ARG A 202 -4.79 -6.27 5.04
N LYS A 203 -5.10 -7.43 5.62
CA LYS A 203 -4.18 -8.59 5.71
C LYS A 203 -3.66 -9.02 4.34
N ILE A 204 -4.54 -9.14 3.34
CA ILE A 204 -4.18 -9.53 1.97
C ILE A 204 -3.26 -8.50 1.31
N THR A 205 -3.69 -7.24 1.30
CA THR A 205 -2.97 -6.17 0.58
C THR A 205 -1.66 -5.79 1.25
N SER A 206 -1.59 -5.82 2.59
CA SER A 206 -0.32 -5.76 3.30
C SER A 206 0.57 -6.93 2.85
N ALA A 207 0.14 -8.20 2.95
CA ALA A 207 0.99 -9.34 2.56
C ALA A 207 1.51 -9.26 1.12
N LEU A 208 0.72 -8.70 0.20
CA LEU A 208 1.01 -8.60 -1.23
C LEU A 208 1.39 -7.18 -1.68
N LEU A 209 1.84 -6.32 -0.76
CA LEU A 209 2.40 -4.98 -1.05
C LEU A 209 1.51 -4.10 -1.96
N GLY A 210 0.20 -4.21 -1.82
CA GLY A 210 -0.78 -3.35 -2.48
C GLY A 210 -1.56 -2.50 -1.47
N GLY A 211 -2.63 -1.88 -1.94
CA GLY A 211 -3.55 -1.10 -1.13
C GLY A 211 -5.00 -1.55 -1.31
N PHE A 212 -5.84 -1.22 -0.35
CA PHE A 212 -7.26 -1.50 -0.40
C PHE A 212 -8.10 -0.23 -0.19
N LEU A 213 -9.30 -0.21 -0.77
CA LEU A 213 -10.30 0.83 -0.52
C LEU A 213 -11.71 0.27 -0.43
N ASP A 214 -12.51 0.99 0.35
CA ASP A 214 -13.96 0.89 0.33
C ASP A 214 -14.51 1.52 -0.96
N VAL A 215 -15.52 0.87 -1.54
CA VAL A 215 -16.36 1.42 -2.60
C VAL A 215 -17.80 1.36 -2.12
N PRO A 216 -18.28 2.39 -1.38
CA PRO A 216 -19.61 2.37 -0.77
C PRO A 216 -20.72 2.29 -1.81
N ASP A 217 -20.59 3.04 -2.91
CA ASP A 217 -21.52 3.01 -4.04
C ASP A 217 -20.93 2.20 -5.20
N PRO A 218 -21.58 1.10 -5.63
CA PRO A 218 -21.18 0.35 -6.82
C PRO A 218 -21.03 1.20 -8.09
N ALA A 219 -21.69 2.35 -8.19
CA ALA A 219 -21.53 3.27 -9.33
C ALA A 219 -20.07 3.76 -9.51
N ASP A 220 -19.31 3.87 -8.41
CA ASP A 220 -17.94 4.38 -8.41
C ASP A 220 -16.89 3.32 -8.80
N LEU A 221 -17.27 2.04 -8.84
CA LEU A 221 -16.35 0.93 -9.12
C LEU A 221 -15.61 1.07 -10.45
N GLU A 222 -16.28 1.58 -11.48
CA GLU A 222 -15.70 1.71 -12.82
C GLU A 222 -14.54 2.71 -12.84
N ALA A 223 -14.75 3.90 -12.25
CA ALA A 223 -13.75 4.94 -12.18
C ALA A 223 -12.55 4.51 -11.32
N ASP A 224 -12.81 3.80 -10.22
CA ASP A 224 -11.75 3.31 -9.34
C ASP A 224 -10.90 2.21 -10.01
N PHE A 225 -11.51 1.20 -10.65
CA PHE A 225 -10.79 0.16 -11.40
C PHE A 225 -9.95 0.74 -12.53
N LEU A 226 -10.50 1.74 -13.22
CA LEU A 226 -9.80 2.47 -14.26
C LEU A 226 -8.54 3.17 -13.72
N ALA A 227 -8.65 3.85 -12.58
CA ALA A 227 -7.52 4.52 -11.94
C ALA A 227 -6.45 3.53 -11.48
N MET A 228 -6.88 2.43 -10.84
CA MET A 228 -5.99 1.37 -10.34
C MET A 228 -5.23 0.68 -11.48
N THR A 229 -5.94 0.28 -12.54
CA THR A 229 -5.32 -0.37 -13.71
C THR A 229 -4.33 0.57 -14.38
N ARG A 230 -4.65 1.87 -14.50
CA ARG A 230 -3.71 2.87 -15.04
C ARG A 230 -2.46 3.02 -14.19
N ALA A 231 -2.59 3.00 -12.86
CA ALA A 231 -1.45 3.04 -11.95
C ALA A 231 -0.55 1.80 -12.09
N ALA A 232 -1.15 0.60 -12.17
CA ALA A 232 -0.42 -0.65 -12.43
C ALA A 232 0.30 -0.62 -13.80
N MET A 233 -0.38 -0.13 -14.85
CA MET A 233 0.19 0.02 -16.19
C MET A 233 1.23 1.16 -16.29
N GLY A 234 1.29 2.05 -15.30
CA GLY A 234 2.30 3.11 -15.18
C GLY A 234 3.63 2.61 -14.63
N LYS A 235 3.68 1.41 -14.05
CA LYS A 235 4.90 0.82 -13.50
C LYS A 235 5.92 0.51 -14.61
N GLN A 236 7.17 0.80 -14.31
CA GLN A 236 8.33 0.72 -15.20
C GLN A 236 9.41 -0.22 -14.67
N VAL A 237 9.50 -0.40 -13.34
CA VAL A 237 10.48 -1.26 -12.67
C VAL A 237 9.73 -2.24 -11.78
N ALA A 238 10.06 -3.52 -11.89
CA ALA A 238 9.60 -4.55 -10.95
C ALA A 238 10.62 -4.74 -9.81
N ASP A 239 10.16 -5.31 -8.70
CA ASP A 239 11.01 -5.86 -7.64
C ASP A 239 12.08 -4.90 -7.08
N VAL A 240 11.69 -3.66 -6.81
CA VAL A 240 12.54 -2.69 -6.12
C VAL A 240 12.56 -2.98 -4.63
N ALA A 241 13.74 -2.91 -4.02
CA ALA A 241 13.93 -3.04 -2.57
C ALA A 241 14.68 -1.83 -1.99
N LEU A 242 14.39 -1.52 -0.72
CA LEU A 242 15.24 -0.66 0.10
C LEU A 242 16.22 -1.54 0.87
N ARG A 243 17.48 -1.54 0.45
CA ARG A 243 18.58 -2.20 1.16
C ARG A 243 19.10 -1.27 2.25
N VAL A 244 19.00 -1.72 3.49
CA VAL A 244 19.43 -0.95 4.66
C VAL A 244 20.64 -1.66 5.29
N TRP A 245 21.78 -0.97 5.29
CA TRP A 245 22.96 -1.38 6.06
C TRP A 245 22.96 -0.69 7.42
N THR A 246 23.33 -1.42 8.48
CA THR A 246 23.55 -0.85 9.83
C THR A 246 24.92 -1.27 10.40
N PRO A 247 25.58 -0.46 11.25
CA PRO A 247 26.77 -0.86 12.01
C PRO A 247 26.54 -2.08 12.91
N GLN A 248 27.61 -2.77 13.34
CA GLN A 248 27.51 -4.10 13.96
C GLN A 248 26.77 -4.11 15.30
N GLN A 249 26.83 -2.98 16.02
CA GLN A 249 26.15 -2.80 17.31
C GLN A 249 24.88 -1.95 17.19
N ALA A 250 24.44 -1.66 15.97
CA ALA A 250 23.22 -0.94 15.68
C ALA A 250 22.13 -1.91 15.22
N ARG A 251 20.88 -1.56 15.51
CA ARG A 251 19.70 -2.35 15.13
C ARG A 251 18.68 -1.44 14.47
N LEU A 252 18.18 -1.83 13.29
CA LEU A 252 16.97 -1.19 12.75
C LEU A 252 15.77 -1.58 13.63
N ARG A 253 15.17 -0.60 14.29
CA ARG A 253 13.99 -0.77 15.15
C ARG A 253 12.75 -0.97 14.32
N PHE A 254 12.54 -0.07 13.35
CA PHE A 254 11.46 -0.17 12.39
C PHE A 254 11.81 0.51 11.08
N ILE A 255 11.09 0.10 10.04
CA ILE A 255 10.93 0.81 8.78
C ILE A 255 9.46 0.77 8.39
N LYS A 256 8.83 1.94 8.30
CA LYS A 256 7.44 2.10 7.91
C LYS A 256 7.35 2.89 6.62
N GLN A 257 6.57 2.45 5.65
CA GLN A 257 6.12 3.34 4.57
C GLN A 257 5.13 4.32 5.19
N MET A 258 5.25 5.60 4.81
CA MET A 258 4.39 6.67 5.28
C MET A 258 3.54 7.23 4.15
N VAL A 259 4.12 7.43 2.98
CA VAL A 259 3.43 7.97 1.80
C VAL A 259 3.44 6.93 0.68
N PRO A 260 2.29 6.64 0.03
CA PRO A 260 0.96 7.28 0.18
C PRO A 260 0.10 6.72 1.32
N ALA A 261 0.53 5.63 1.95
CA ALA A 261 -0.17 5.02 3.06
C ALA A 261 0.82 4.45 4.08
N VAL A 262 0.40 4.46 5.35
CA VAL A 262 1.10 3.87 6.49
C VAL A 262 1.07 2.35 6.36
N GLU A 263 2.25 1.74 6.22
CA GLU A 263 2.44 0.29 6.18
C GLU A 263 3.75 -0.05 6.90
N ASP A 264 3.71 -1.02 7.83
CA ASP A 264 4.91 -1.47 8.52
C ASP A 264 5.66 -2.53 7.69
N LEU A 265 6.88 -2.20 7.28
CA LEU A 265 7.74 -3.09 6.49
C LEU A 265 8.75 -3.83 7.35
N THR A 266 8.81 -3.58 8.67
CA THR A 266 9.85 -4.07 9.58
C THR A 266 9.99 -5.60 9.55
N GLY A 267 8.85 -6.31 9.54
CA GLY A 267 8.80 -7.77 9.49
C GLY A 267 9.08 -8.38 8.11
N ARG A 268 9.32 -7.56 7.08
CA ARG A 268 9.49 -7.98 5.68
C ARG A 268 10.95 -8.03 5.24
N ARG A 269 11.88 -7.98 6.19
CA ARG A 269 13.31 -8.03 5.92
C ARG A 269 13.70 -9.38 5.30
N SER A 270 14.43 -9.34 4.20
CA SER A 270 15.25 -10.45 3.73
C SER A 270 16.74 -10.15 3.96
N GLU A 271 17.52 -11.14 4.39
CA GLU A 271 18.97 -10.95 4.56
C GLU A 271 19.64 -10.85 3.19
N SER A 272 20.46 -9.81 2.99
CA SER A 272 21.08 -9.50 1.68
C SER A 272 22.60 -9.33 1.73
N GLY A 273 23.22 -9.69 2.86
CA GLY A 273 24.66 -9.56 3.08
C GLY A 273 25.01 -9.27 4.54
N ALA A 274 26.30 -9.01 4.78
CA ALA A 274 26.77 -8.68 6.12
C ALA A 274 26.17 -7.34 6.58
N GLN A 275 25.35 -7.41 7.64
CA GLN A 275 24.69 -6.25 8.25
C GLN A 275 23.75 -5.50 7.30
N THR A 276 23.27 -6.15 6.24
CA THR A 276 22.31 -5.58 5.30
C THR A 276 21.02 -6.38 5.27
N GLY A 277 19.89 -5.68 5.32
CA GLY A 277 18.57 -6.25 5.08
C GLY A 277 17.87 -5.53 3.94
N ASP A 278 17.20 -6.29 3.08
CA ASP A 278 16.36 -5.76 2.00
C ASP A 278 14.90 -5.73 2.43
N TYR A 279 14.25 -4.60 2.16
CA TYR A 279 12.83 -4.39 2.42
C TYR A 279 12.11 -4.22 1.09
N PRO A 280 11.16 -5.10 0.73
CA PRO A 280 10.54 -5.08 -0.58
C PRO A 280 9.61 -3.87 -0.72
N LEU A 281 9.79 -3.11 -1.80
CA LEU A 281 8.97 -1.94 -2.15
C LEU A 281 8.05 -2.21 -3.35
N GLY A 282 8.16 -3.39 -3.97
CA GLY A 282 7.35 -3.80 -5.12
C GLY A 282 7.72 -3.02 -6.39
N ALA A 283 6.71 -2.74 -7.22
CA ALA A 283 6.88 -2.12 -8.52
C ALA A 283 6.78 -0.59 -8.44
N TRP A 284 7.57 0.08 -9.29
CA TRP A 284 7.69 1.53 -9.34
C TRP A 284 7.44 2.07 -10.76
N GLY A 285 6.67 3.13 -10.86
CA GLY A 285 6.53 3.99 -12.03
C GLY A 285 6.97 5.41 -11.68
N GLU A 286 6.31 6.41 -12.27
CA GLU A 286 6.47 7.80 -11.85
C GLU A 286 5.69 8.05 -10.57
N GLU A 287 6.40 8.10 -9.45
CA GLU A 287 5.80 8.23 -8.12
C GLU A 287 6.83 8.70 -7.08
N ASN A 288 6.33 9.07 -5.90
CA ASN A 288 7.18 9.36 -4.75
C ASN A 288 6.56 8.75 -3.49
N ARG A 289 7.39 8.02 -2.75
CA ARG A 289 7.05 7.38 -1.47
C ARG A 289 8.04 7.82 -0.40
N GLU A 290 7.57 7.85 0.84
CA GLU A 290 8.39 8.25 2.00
C GLU A 290 8.38 7.13 3.03
N TYR A 291 9.54 6.90 3.64
CA TYR A 291 9.75 5.83 4.62
C TYR A 291 10.30 6.41 5.92
N HIS A 292 9.72 6.05 7.06
CA HIS A 292 10.23 6.39 8.37
C HIS A 292 11.08 5.24 8.91
N LEU A 293 12.37 5.51 9.09
CA LEU A 293 13.31 4.59 9.72
C LEU A 293 13.63 5.06 11.13
N CYS A 294 13.72 4.10 12.04
CA CYS A 294 14.32 4.29 13.36
C CYS A 294 15.45 3.29 13.55
N VAL A 295 16.66 3.79 13.81
CA VAL A 295 17.85 2.98 14.07
C VAL A 295 18.26 3.18 15.52
N GLU A 296 18.35 2.09 16.26
CA GLU A 296 18.95 2.07 17.58
C GLU A 296 20.48 1.92 17.43
N VAL A 297 21.24 2.89 17.94
CA VAL A 297 22.70 2.92 17.95
C VAL A 297 23.23 2.86 19.38
N GLN A 298 24.49 2.42 19.54
CA GLN A 298 25.19 2.57 20.82
C GLN A 298 25.54 4.03 21.05
N PRO A 299 25.40 4.57 22.28
CA PRO A 299 25.82 5.93 22.59
C PRO A 299 27.29 6.14 22.26
N GLY A 300 27.59 7.24 21.58
CA GLY A 300 28.94 7.74 21.35
C GLY A 300 29.28 8.89 22.29
N ASP A 301 30.56 9.24 22.33
CA ASP A 301 31.05 10.43 23.04
C ASP A 301 30.50 11.71 22.39
N VAL A 302 30.35 12.78 23.16
CA VAL A 302 29.96 14.10 22.64
C VAL A 302 30.95 14.55 21.56
N GLY A 303 30.43 15.05 20.44
CA GLY A 303 31.17 15.43 19.23
C GLY A 303 31.48 14.25 18.28
N ARG A 304 31.25 13.01 18.70
CA ARG A 304 31.44 11.85 17.81
C ARG A 304 30.32 11.80 16.78
N GLN A 305 30.71 11.73 15.51
CA GLN A 305 29.81 11.50 14.39
C GLN A 305 29.95 10.06 13.87
N MET A 306 28.83 9.45 13.49
CA MET A 306 28.83 8.15 12.82
C MET A 306 27.67 8.02 11.82
N ARG A 307 27.75 7.00 10.98
CA ARG A 307 26.65 6.57 10.12
C ARG A 307 25.78 5.57 10.87
N ALA A 308 24.55 5.95 11.20
CA ALA A 308 23.57 5.06 11.82
C ALA A 308 23.04 4.03 10.82
N ALA A 309 22.80 4.44 9.57
CA ALA A 309 22.44 3.53 8.48
C ALA A 309 22.89 4.04 7.11
N TRP A 310 23.04 3.12 6.15
CA TRP A 310 23.18 3.45 4.73
C TRP A 310 22.02 2.82 3.97
N VAL A 311 21.15 3.65 3.41
CA VAL A 311 20.01 3.19 2.62
C VAL A 311 20.37 3.21 1.14
N LYS A 312 20.05 2.14 0.44
CA LYS A 312 20.24 1.99 -1.00
C LYS A 312 18.92 1.53 -1.61
N LEU A 313 18.48 2.21 -2.65
CA LEU A 313 17.42 1.70 -3.49
C LEU A 313 18.04 0.76 -4.51
N VAL A 314 17.54 -0.47 -4.60
CA VAL A 314 18.08 -1.50 -5.50
C VAL A 314 17.00 -2.13 -6.36
N ALA A 315 17.34 -2.52 -7.58
CA ALA A 315 16.56 -3.41 -8.44
C ALA A 315 17.50 -4.53 -8.91
N GLY A 316 17.25 -5.75 -8.44
CA GLY A 316 18.26 -6.83 -8.51
C GLY A 316 19.56 -6.41 -7.84
N ASP A 317 20.68 -6.53 -8.56
CA ASP A 317 22.01 -6.13 -8.07
C ASP A 317 22.36 -4.66 -8.34
N GLN A 318 21.53 -3.95 -9.11
CA GLN A 318 21.79 -2.56 -9.46
C GLN A 318 21.37 -1.62 -8.33
N VAL A 319 22.29 -0.76 -7.90
CA VAL A 319 21.99 0.38 -7.01
C VAL A 319 21.47 1.54 -7.86
N LEU A 320 20.24 1.95 -7.60
CA LEU A 320 19.55 3.03 -8.32
C LEU A 320 19.81 4.39 -7.67
N ALA A 321 19.83 4.44 -6.35
CA ALA A 321 20.10 5.65 -5.55
C ALA A 321 20.52 5.26 -4.12
N SER A 322 21.11 6.19 -3.37
CA SER A 322 21.46 5.93 -1.97
C SER A 322 21.44 7.19 -1.10
N GLY A 323 21.29 7.01 0.21
CA GLY A 323 21.30 8.08 1.21
C GLY A 323 21.89 7.61 2.54
N ASN A 324 22.51 8.52 3.29
CA ASN A 324 23.11 8.21 4.59
C ASN A 324 22.23 8.73 5.72
N VAL A 325 22.02 7.89 6.73
CA VAL A 325 21.45 8.30 8.01
C VAL A 325 22.59 8.53 8.99
N ILE A 326 22.72 9.74 9.51
CA ILE A 326 23.86 10.20 10.32
C ILE A 326 23.43 10.35 11.79
N ALA A 327 24.32 10.06 12.72
CA ALA A 327 24.15 10.38 14.14
C ALA A 327 25.39 11.10 14.67
N GLU A 328 25.18 12.18 15.43
CA GLU A 328 26.20 12.94 16.13
C GLU A 328 25.71 13.22 17.56
N TRP A 329 26.50 12.88 18.57
CA TRP A 329 26.15 13.17 19.96
C TRP A 329 26.57 14.58 20.33
N THR A 330 25.70 15.32 21.00
CA THR A 330 25.95 16.71 21.41
C THR A 330 25.47 16.93 22.85
N ASP A 331 26.13 17.84 23.55
CA ASP A 331 25.71 18.42 24.82
C ASP A 331 24.86 19.70 24.65
N ASP A 332 24.91 20.32 23.47
CA ASP A 332 24.01 21.40 23.08
C ASP A 332 22.55 20.92 22.97
N GLU A 333 21.76 21.21 24.01
CA GLU A 333 20.34 20.89 24.08
C GLU A 333 19.53 21.50 22.93
N ALA A 334 19.88 22.69 22.43
CA ALA A 334 19.14 23.35 21.36
C ALA A 334 19.31 22.61 20.01
N ARG A 335 20.44 21.94 19.81
CA ARG A 335 20.68 21.09 18.63
C ARG A 335 19.96 19.75 18.76
N SER A 336 20.04 19.08 19.92
CA SER A 336 19.43 17.76 20.11
C SER A 336 17.90 17.80 20.24
N THR A 337 17.33 18.89 20.77
CA THR A 337 15.87 19.03 20.91
C THR A 337 15.17 19.61 19.69
N ARG A 338 15.93 19.99 18.64
CA ARG A 338 15.34 20.50 17.39
C ARG A 338 14.46 19.42 16.74
N ILE A 339 13.16 19.69 16.69
CA ILE A 339 12.20 18.80 16.06
C ILE A 339 12.37 18.87 14.54
N ASN A 340 12.62 17.73 13.89
CA ASN A 340 12.53 17.64 12.44
C ASN A 340 11.05 17.58 12.04
N GLY A 341 10.57 18.57 11.27
CA GLY A 341 9.16 18.70 10.92
C GLY A 341 8.59 17.50 10.15
N ARG A 342 9.37 16.87 9.26
CA ARG A 342 8.94 15.66 8.55
C ARG A 342 8.82 14.47 9.49
N VAL A 343 9.82 14.24 10.34
CA VAL A 343 9.77 13.16 11.35
C VAL A 343 8.56 13.34 12.26
N ALA A 344 8.33 14.54 12.80
CA ALA A 344 7.19 14.82 13.66
C ALA A 344 5.85 14.59 12.95
N HIS A 345 5.72 15.06 11.70
CA HIS A 345 4.50 14.88 10.92
C HIS A 345 4.19 13.39 10.69
N HIS A 346 5.15 12.58 10.26
CA HIS A 346 4.92 11.16 10.01
C HIS A 346 4.72 10.34 11.29
N THR A 347 5.38 10.68 12.38
CA THR A 347 5.08 10.10 13.70
C THR A 347 3.61 10.36 14.06
N GLY A 348 3.13 11.60 13.90
CA GLY A 348 1.72 11.95 14.13
C GLY A 348 0.73 11.22 13.20
N GLN A 349 1.08 11.02 11.92
CA GLN A 349 0.26 10.22 10.99
C GLN A 349 0.18 8.74 11.41
N SER A 350 1.28 8.16 11.88
CA SER A 350 1.28 6.78 12.38
C SER A 350 0.40 6.65 13.62
N GLU A 351 0.55 7.58 14.56
CA GLU A 351 -0.25 7.61 15.79
C GLU A 351 -1.75 7.82 15.48
N LEU A 352 -2.08 8.63 14.47
CA LEU A 352 -3.46 8.84 14.03
C LEU A 352 -4.08 7.54 13.53
N ALA A 353 -3.38 6.82 12.65
CA ALA A 353 -3.86 5.56 12.09
C ALA A 353 -4.09 4.51 13.20
N GLU A 354 -3.13 4.37 14.13
CA GLU A 354 -3.22 3.46 15.26
C GLU A 354 -4.39 3.83 16.20
N ALA A 355 -4.57 5.12 16.52
CA ALA A 355 -5.65 5.60 17.37
C ALA A 355 -7.03 5.35 16.76
N ILE A 356 -7.18 5.53 15.44
CA ILE A 356 -8.45 5.23 14.75
C ILE A 356 -8.75 3.73 14.82
N GLN A 357 -7.78 2.89 14.46
CA GLN A 357 -7.98 1.43 14.41
C GLN A 357 -8.34 0.87 15.79
N GLN A 358 -7.59 1.23 16.82
CA GLN A 358 -7.85 0.82 18.20
C GLN A 358 -9.20 1.36 18.70
N GLY A 359 -9.55 2.59 18.33
CA GLY A 359 -10.82 3.19 18.73
C GLY A 359 -12.04 2.52 18.08
N LEU A 360 -11.93 2.12 16.80
CA LEU A 360 -12.97 1.39 16.09
C LEU A 360 -13.09 -0.06 16.58
N GLU A 361 -11.96 -0.72 16.85
CA GLU A 361 -11.94 -2.07 17.44
C GLU A 361 -12.61 -2.09 18.81
N ALA A 362 -12.19 -1.21 19.73
CA ALA A 362 -12.81 -1.08 21.06
C ALA A 362 -14.31 -0.81 20.96
N ARG A 363 -14.74 0.03 20.00
CA ARG A 363 -16.15 0.30 19.75
C ARG A 363 -16.91 -0.97 19.31
N ARG A 364 -16.33 -1.79 18.43
CA ARG A 364 -16.93 -3.06 17.98
C ARG A 364 -17.05 -4.07 19.13
N GLU A 365 -16.10 -4.06 20.07
CA GLU A 365 -16.09 -4.91 21.26
C GLU A 365 -17.00 -4.39 22.38
N GLY A 366 -17.52 -3.16 22.27
CA GLY A 366 -18.35 -2.53 23.29
C GLY A 366 -17.57 -1.87 24.45
N ASP A 367 -16.25 -1.74 24.31
CA ASP A 367 -15.39 -0.96 25.24
C ASP A 367 -15.51 0.54 24.91
N GLU A 368 -16.58 1.16 25.41
CA GLU A 368 -16.87 2.58 25.17
C GLU A 368 -15.81 3.52 25.71
N ASP A 369 -15.14 3.16 26.82
CA ASP A 369 -14.12 3.99 27.46
C ASP A 369 -12.86 4.07 26.59
N THR A 370 -12.35 2.92 26.15
CA THR A 370 -11.19 2.87 25.24
C THR A 370 -11.53 3.49 23.89
N ALA A 371 -12.72 3.21 23.34
CA ALA A 371 -13.17 3.79 22.08
C ALA A 371 -13.22 5.32 22.14
N THR A 372 -13.78 5.89 23.22
CA THR A 372 -13.85 7.33 23.42
C THR A 372 -12.46 7.95 23.54
N ALA A 373 -11.58 7.35 24.34
CA ALA A 373 -10.22 7.85 24.53
C ALA A 373 -9.40 7.82 23.22
N ARG A 374 -9.45 6.71 22.48
CA ARG A 374 -8.68 6.52 21.24
C ARG A 374 -9.21 7.36 20.08
N LEU A 375 -10.52 7.40 19.86
CA LEU A 375 -11.12 8.27 18.83
C LEU A 375 -10.99 9.76 19.20
N GLY A 376 -11.01 10.10 20.49
CA GLY A 376 -10.70 11.44 20.99
C GLY A 376 -9.27 11.87 20.64
N ARG A 377 -8.29 11.00 20.88
CA ARG A 377 -6.89 11.22 20.47
C ARG A 377 -6.77 11.35 18.95
N ALA A 378 -7.49 10.54 18.18
CA ALA A 378 -7.53 10.64 16.73
C ALA A 378 -8.06 12.00 16.23
N VAL A 379 -9.07 12.58 16.88
CA VAL A 379 -9.59 13.92 16.53
C VAL A 379 -8.52 15.01 16.72
N VAL A 380 -7.75 14.94 17.81
CA VAL A 380 -6.64 15.88 18.06
C VAL A 380 -5.57 15.74 16.98
N LEU A 381 -5.10 14.51 16.76
CA LEU A 381 -4.05 14.21 15.78
C LEU A 381 -4.47 14.58 14.34
N ALA A 382 -5.71 14.28 13.94
CA ALA A 382 -6.20 14.60 12.60
C ALA A 382 -6.13 16.11 12.29
N ARG A 383 -6.35 16.95 13.31
CA ARG A 383 -6.25 18.41 13.20
C ARG A 383 -4.79 18.87 13.15
N GLU A 384 -3.94 18.32 14.02
CA GLU A 384 -2.50 18.62 14.06
C GLU A 384 -1.81 18.28 12.73
N VAL A 385 -2.16 17.13 12.12
CA VAL A 385 -1.59 16.73 10.82
C VAL A 385 -2.30 17.36 9.61
N GLY A 386 -3.45 18.00 9.81
CA GLY A 386 -4.22 18.67 8.76
C GLY A 386 -4.98 17.73 7.81
N ASN A 387 -5.33 16.52 8.24
CA ASN A 387 -6.04 15.54 7.39
C ASN A 387 -7.56 15.76 7.41
N GLN A 388 -8.02 16.70 6.59
CA GLN A 388 -9.45 17.09 6.52
C GLN A 388 -10.38 15.93 6.13
N GLN A 389 -9.91 15.00 5.29
CA GLN A 389 -10.69 13.83 4.92
C GLN A 389 -10.96 12.94 6.14
N ILE A 390 -9.94 12.66 6.94
CA ILE A 390 -10.08 11.88 8.17
C ILE A 390 -10.89 12.63 9.21
N SER A 391 -10.69 13.94 9.37
CA SER A 391 -11.53 14.75 10.26
C SER A 391 -13.01 14.64 9.91
N GLY A 392 -13.37 14.77 8.63
CA GLY A 392 -14.76 14.63 8.18
C GLY A 392 -15.33 13.22 8.36
N LEU A 393 -14.50 12.18 8.33
CA LEU A 393 -14.93 10.80 8.62
C LEU A 393 -15.10 10.57 10.13
N LEU A 394 -14.19 11.09 10.97
CA LEU A 394 -14.31 11.06 12.42
C LEU A 394 -15.60 11.75 12.89
N ASP A 395 -15.94 12.90 12.31
CA ASP A 395 -17.17 13.64 12.61
C ASP A 395 -18.44 12.82 12.35
N LYS A 396 -18.39 11.76 11.53
CA LYS A 396 -19.52 10.85 11.33
C LYS A 396 -19.64 9.76 12.40
N VAL A 397 -18.55 9.47 13.11
CA VAL A 397 -18.46 8.39 14.11
C VAL A 397 -18.55 8.93 15.54
N VAL A 398 -18.11 10.16 15.78
CA VAL A 398 -18.12 10.80 17.10
C VAL A 398 -18.72 12.21 17.06
N ASP A 399 -19.32 12.64 18.16
CA ASP A 399 -19.67 14.03 18.42
C ASP A 399 -18.51 14.70 19.17
N VAL A 400 -17.89 15.69 18.55
CA VAL A 400 -16.74 16.41 19.15
C VAL A 400 -17.24 17.47 20.12
N VAL A 401 -16.89 17.35 21.41
CA VAL A 401 -17.27 18.28 22.48
C VAL A 401 -16.19 19.33 22.71
N ASP A 402 -14.94 18.89 22.89
CA ASP A 402 -13.76 19.75 23.03
C ASP A 402 -12.67 19.23 22.10
N PRO A 403 -12.47 19.86 20.94
CA PRO A 403 -11.50 19.37 19.98
C PRO A 403 -10.04 19.56 20.39
N ALA A 404 -9.74 20.53 21.25
CA ALA A 404 -8.37 20.79 21.70
C ALA A 404 -7.91 19.74 22.70
N ARG A 405 -8.85 19.25 23.53
CA ARG A 405 -8.60 18.19 24.50
C ARG A 405 -8.90 16.78 23.98
N GLY A 406 -9.51 16.66 22.80
CA GLY A 406 -9.98 15.38 22.27
C GLY A 406 -11.18 14.81 23.01
N THR A 407 -11.97 15.65 23.70
CA THR A 407 -13.18 15.19 24.38
C THR A 407 -14.26 14.95 23.33
N VAL A 408 -14.65 13.68 23.18
CA VAL A 408 -15.66 13.24 22.21
C VAL A 408 -16.74 12.42 22.90
N ARG A 409 -17.89 12.26 22.24
CA ARG A 409 -18.91 11.29 22.61
C ARG A 409 -19.13 10.36 21.42
N LEU A 410 -19.19 9.05 21.66
CA LEU A 410 -19.53 8.10 20.61
C LEU A 410 -20.96 8.36 20.13
N LYS A 411 -21.16 8.47 18.82
CA LYS A 411 -22.50 8.49 18.25
C LYS A 411 -23.14 7.12 18.43
N ARG A 412 -24.41 7.07 18.86
CA ARG A 412 -25.15 5.82 19.05
C ARG A 412 -25.39 5.10 17.74
N ASP A 413 -25.88 5.83 16.74
CA ASP A 413 -26.19 5.29 15.42
C ASP A 413 -25.17 5.80 14.39
N VAL A 414 -24.24 4.93 14.02
CA VAL A 414 -23.24 5.20 12.96
C VAL A 414 -23.53 4.26 11.79
N ALA A 415 -23.57 4.82 10.58
CA ALA A 415 -23.72 4.00 9.39
C ALA A 415 -22.49 3.10 9.22
N LYS A 416 -22.69 1.79 9.03
CA LYS A 416 -21.60 0.82 8.84
C LYS A 416 -20.62 1.24 7.75
N ALA A 417 -21.12 1.84 6.66
CA ALA A 417 -20.28 2.36 5.58
C ALA A 417 -19.32 3.48 6.04
N ASP A 418 -19.74 4.36 6.95
CA ASP A 418 -18.90 5.44 7.46
C ASP A 418 -17.79 4.91 8.37
N GLU A 419 -18.11 3.92 9.22
CA GLU A 419 -17.13 3.23 10.06
C GLU A 419 -16.07 2.52 9.20
N MET A 420 -16.52 1.74 8.19
CA MET A 420 -15.63 1.04 7.26
C MET A 420 -14.79 2.02 6.43
N SER A 421 -15.36 3.15 6.02
CA SER A 421 -14.63 4.21 5.31
C SER A 421 -13.53 4.81 6.18
N LEU A 422 -13.83 5.07 7.46
CA LEU A 422 -12.85 5.59 8.42
C LEU A 422 -11.72 4.57 8.66
N ASP A 423 -12.06 3.30 8.90
CA ASP A 423 -11.09 2.20 9.11
C ASP A 423 -10.17 2.04 7.88
N THR A 424 -10.78 1.96 6.70
CA THR A 424 -10.06 1.76 5.43
C THR A 424 -9.15 2.93 5.10
N ARG A 425 -9.61 4.17 5.30
CA ARG A 425 -8.85 5.37 4.93
C ARG A 425 -7.91 5.83 6.03
N SER A 426 -7.98 5.28 7.24
CA SER A 426 -7.13 5.64 8.40
C SER A 426 -5.64 5.58 8.09
N VAL A 427 -5.22 4.66 7.21
CA VAL A 427 -3.81 4.49 6.82
C VAL A 427 -3.38 5.41 5.69
N ARG A 428 -4.29 6.13 5.03
CA ARG A 428 -3.92 7.09 3.98
C ARG A 428 -3.35 8.35 4.60
N THR A 429 -2.20 8.75 4.10
CA THR A 429 -1.53 9.96 4.57
C THR A 429 -1.81 11.14 3.65
N VAL A 430 -1.78 12.34 4.22
CA VAL A 430 -1.79 13.58 3.47
C VAL A 430 -0.36 14.03 3.23
N ARG A 431 -0.06 14.47 2.00
CA ARG A 431 1.24 15.07 1.71
C ARG A 431 1.33 16.44 2.37
N THR A 432 2.48 16.73 2.94
CA THR A 432 2.91 18.11 3.18
C THR A 432 3.22 18.74 1.81
N ARG A 433 2.62 19.90 1.50
CA ARG A 433 3.10 20.73 0.38
C ARG A 433 4.46 21.27 0.78
N HIS A 434 5.48 21.05 -0.04
CA HIS A 434 6.80 21.65 0.19
C HIS A 434 6.70 23.17 0.15
N GLY A 435 7.08 23.82 1.26
CA GLY A 435 7.89 25.02 1.20
C GLY A 435 9.33 24.59 0.95
N ASP A 436 9.85 24.95 -0.22
CA ASP A 436 11.25 25.25 -0.53
C ASP A 436 11.30 25.78 -1.98
N GLU A 437 10.58 26.89 -2.21
CA GLU A 437 11.22 28.00 -2.93
C GLU A 437 11.98 28.79 -1.87
N ALA A 438 13.20 28.35 -1.56
CA ALA A 438 14.22 29.29 -1.10
C ALA A 438 14.86 29.87 -2.36
N GLY A 439 14.15 30.83 -2.96
CA GLY A 439 14.74 31.77 -3.91
C GLY A 439 15.56 32.82 -3.15
N GLY A 440 16.77 33.10 -3.64
CA GLY A 440 17.63 34.18 -3.18
C GLY A 440 19.04 33.72 -2.89
#